data_AF-A0A7Y7IHT0-F1
#
_entry.id   AF-A0A7Y7IHT0-F1
#
_cell.length_a   1.000
_cell.length_b   1.000
_cell.length_c   1.000
_cell.angle_alpha   90.00
_cell.angle_beta   90.00
_cell.angle_gamma   90.00
#
_symmetry.space_group_name_H-M   'P 1'
#
loop_
_entity.id
_entity.type
_entity.pdbx_description
1 polymer ?
#
loop_
_entity_poly.entity_id
_entity_poly.type
_entity_poly.pdbx_seq_one_letter_code
_entity_poly.pdbx_strand_id
1 'polypeptide(L)'
;MNAPARPLIAGCIKPRPNTSEEERRDHAASSMLTCALGCDALYEWGYIVVDAGGKIRAGQPAETGRIEDAVNRLVGRNCTAFNEQTAACFGENQRLMLPQQP
;
A
#
# COMPACT_ATOMS: atom_id res chain seq x y z
N MET A 1 4.00 -3.89 7.81
CA MET A 1 5.10 -4.61 7.12
C MET A 1 6.30 -4.60 8.04
N ASN A 2 6.79 -5.76 8.48
CA ASN A 2 7.92 -5.85 9.40
C ASN A 2 9.16 -6.29 8.61
N ALA A 3 10.16 -5.41 8.47
CA ALA A 3 11.42 -5.66 7.79
C ALA A 3 12.56 -4.96 8.56
N PRO A 4 13.81 -5.45 8.48
CA PRO A 4 14.95 -4.75 9.07
C PRO A 4 15.10 -3.36 8.43
N ALA A 5 15.72 -2.41 9.13
CA ALA A 5 15.74 -1.00 8.71
C ALA A 5 16.44 -0.75 7.35
N ARG A 6 17.46 -1.54 7.00
CA ARG A 6 18.28 -1.32 5.79
C ARG A 6 17.51 -1.42 4.47
N PRO A 7 16.64 -2.43 4.23
CA PRO A 7 15.83 -2.51 3.00
C PRO A 7 14.56 -1.65 3.02
N LEU A 8 14.41 -0.72 3.96
CA LEU A 8 13.24 0.17 3.97
C LEU A 8 13.48 1.36 3.04
N ILE A 9 12.47 1.66 2.23
CA ILE A 9 12.41 2.83 1.36
C ILE A 9 11.15 3.64 1.67
N ALA A 10 11.19 4.94 1.35
CA ALA A 10 10.01 5.79 1.43
C ALA A 10 9.13 5.53 0.20
N GLY A 11 7.92 5.02 0.44
CA GLY A 11 6.88 4.84 -0.56
C GLY A 11 5.73 5.82 -0.36
N CYS A 12 5.10 6.25 -1.45
CA CYS A 12 3.86 7.02 -1.39
C CYS A 12 2.69 6.09 -1.03
N ILE A 13 1.85 6.49 -0.07
CA ILE A 13 0.64 5.74 0.29
C ILE A 13 -0.41 5.89 -0.81
N LYS A 14 -0.61 7.12 -1.29
CA LYS A 14 -1.46 7.42 -2.44
C LYS A 14 -0.63 7.32 -3.73
N PRO A 15 -1.18 6.83 -4.86
CA PRO A 15 -0.46 6.78 -6.12
C PRO A 15 0.00 8.18 -6.55
N ARG A 16 1.26 8.30 -6.95
CA ARG A 16 1.88 9.59 -7.32
C ARG A 16 1.08 10.40 -8.35
N PRO A 17 0.54 9.80 -9.43
CA PRO A 17 -0.24 10.56 -10.43
C PRO A 17 -1.52 11.19 -9.88
N ASN A 18 -2.01 10.71 -8.74
CA ASN A 18 -3.26 11.15 -8.13
C ASN A 18 -3.05 12.01 -6.88
N THR A 19 -1.79 12.25 -6.48
CA THR A 19 -1.44 13.02 -5.28
C THR A 19 -1.27 14.50 -5.63
N SER A 20 -1.98 15.39 -4.92
CA SER A 20 -1.85 16.83 -5.10
C SER A 20 -0.51 17.37 -4.56
N GLU A 21 -0.14 18.60 -4.92
CA GLU A 21 1.08 19.21 -4.39
C GLU A 21 1.00 19.50 -2.89
N GLU A 22 -0.18 19.80 -2.37
CA GLU A 22 -0.43 19.93 -0.93
C GLU A 22 -0.24 18.59 -0.22
N GLU A 23 -0.84 17.52 -0.74
CA GLU A 23 -0.68 16.16 -0.20
C GLU A 23 0.77 15.68 -0.28
N ARG A 24 1.47 15.99 -1.39
CA ARG A 24 2.87 15.64 -1.59
C ARG A 24 3.79 16.30 -0.57
N ARG A 25 3.42 17.47 -0.05
CA ARG A 25 4.15 18.20 1.00
C ARG A 25 3.86 17.69 2.40
N ASP A 26 2.73 17.03 2.62
CA ASP A 26 2.40 16.36 3.87
C ASP A 26 2.97 14.93 3.90
N HIS A 27 4.26 14.83 4.18
CA HIS A 27 4.94 13.53 4.27
C HIS A 27 4.42 12.64 5.40
N ALA A 28 3.86 13.22 6.46
CA ALA A 28 3.36 12.45 7.61
C ALA A 28 2.08 11.68 7.25
N ALA A 29 1.21 12.28 6.43
CA ALA A 29 -0.01 11.64 5.95
C ALA A 29 0.21 10.80 4.68
N SER A 30 1.08 11.24 3.77
CA SER A 30 1.18 10.68 2.40
C SER A 30 2.26 9.63 2.19
N SER A 31 3.19 9.44 3.13
CA SER A 31 4.36 8.57 2.96
C SER A 31 4.43 7.46 4.01
N MET A 32 4.99 6.32 3.63
CA MET A 32 5.26 5.20 4.54
C MET A 32 6.61 4.55 4.26
N LEU A 33 7.14 3.83 5.24
CA LEU A 33 8.26 2.91 5.01
C LEU A 33 7.74 1.58 4.48
N THR A 34 8.31 1.15 3.36
CA THR A 34 8.01 -0.13 2.73
C THR A 34 9.29 -0.87 2.39
N CYS A 35 9.18 -2.19 2.27
CA CYS A 35 10.34 -3.05 2.01
C CYS A 35 10.65 -3.10 0.51
N ALA A 36 11.89 -2.76 0.16
CA ALA A 36 12.44 -2.85 -1.20
C ALA A 36 12.56 -4.29 -1.74
N LEU A 37 12.35 -5.31 -0.89
CA LEU A 37 12.33 -6.71 -1.32
C LEU A 37 11.04 -7.12 -2.04
N GLY A 38 10.08 -6.18 -2.21
CA GLY A 38 8.91 -6.39 -3.06
C GLY A 38 7.59 -5.88 -2.48
N CYS A 39 7.53 -5.49 -1.19
CA CYS A 39 6.31 -4.90 -0.64
C CYS A 39 5.95 -3.57 -1.29
N ASP A 40 6.98 -2.79 -1.66
CA ASP A 40 6.83 -1.55 -2.43
C ASP A 40 6.11 -1.80 -3.76
N ALA A 41 6.66 -2.66 -4.61
CA ALA A 41 6.09 -2.99 -5.92
C ALA A 41 4.68 -3.60 -5.81
N LEU A 42 4.46 -4.53 -4.86
CA LEU A 42 3.14 -5.14 -4.67
C LEU A 42 2.07 -4.11 -4.30
N TYR A 43 2.44 -3.08 -3.54
CA TYR A 43 1.52 -2.02 -3.14
C TYR A 43 1.35 -0.97 -4.25
N GLU A 44 2.44 -0.46 -4.84
CA GLU A 44 2.41 0.55 -5.90
C GLU A 44 1.65 0.07 -7.14
N TRP A 45 1.73 -1.23 -7.45
CA TRP A 45 1.01 -1.86 -8.56
C TRP A 45 -0.38 -2.37 -8.17
N GLY A 46 -0.82 -2.16 -6.92
CA GLY A 46 -2.18 -2.45 -6.50
C GLY A 46 -2.50 -3.93 -6.24
N TYR A 47 -1.54 -4.85 -6.25
CA TYR A 47 -1.77 -6.26 -5.89
C TYR A 47 -2.15 -6.43 -4.43
N ILE A 48 -1.69 -5.52 -3.57
CA ILE A 48 -2.15 -5.41 -2.19
C ILE A 48 -2.67 -4.00 -1.91
N VAL A 49 -3.69 -3.93 -1.07
CA VAL A 49 -4.23 -2.68 -0.53
C VAL A 49 -4.33 -2.80 0.99
N VAL A 50 -4.48 -1.66 1.68
CA VAL A 50 -4.73 -1.63 3.12
C VAL A 50 -6.17 -1.19 3.32
N ASP A 51 -6.96 -1.97 4.07
CA ASP A 51 -8.34 -1.63 4.38
C ASP A 51 -8.48 -0.58 5.49
N ALA A 52 -9.71 -0.11 5.72
CA ALA A 52 -10.03 0.85 6.76
C ALA A 52 -9.73 0.39 8.20
N GLY A 53 -9.45 -0.91 8.40
CA GLY A 53 -8.99 -1.47 9.68
C GLY A 53 -7.48 -1.62 9.77
N GLY A 54 -6.73 -1.13 8.78
CA GLY A 54 -5.28 -1.26 8.71
C GLY A 54 -4.79 -2.67 8.36
N LYS A 55 -5.65 -3.55 7.81
CA LYS A 55 -5.25 -4.88 7.37
C LYS A 55 -4.91 -4.91 5.89
N ILE A 56 -3.89 -5.69 5.54
CA ILE A 56 -3.52 -5.93 4.16
C ILE A 56 -4.56 -6.86 3.51
N ARG A 57 -5.07 -6.46 2.35
CA ARG A 57 -6.03 -7.22 1.53
C ARG A 57 -5.44 -7.43 0.13
N ALA A 58 -5.89 -8.49 -0.54
CA ALA A 58 -5.63 -8.64 -1.97
C ALA A 58 -6.32 -7.50 -2.71
N GLY A 59 -5.61 -6.95 -3.70
CA GLY A 59 -6.12 -5.89 -4.57
C GLY A 59 -6.43 -6.44 -5.95
N GLN A 60 -5.68 -5.96 -6.94
CA GLN A 60 -5.83 -6.38 -8.34
C GLN A 60 -5.46 -7.87 -8.53
N PRO A 61 -6.07 -8.56 -9.51
CA PRO A 61 -5.75 -9.95 -9.80
C PRO A 61 -4.27 -10.12 -10.14
N ALA A 62 -3.63 -11.11 -9.51
CA ALA A 62 -2.27 -11.49 -9.86
C ALA A 62 -2.21 -12.13 -11.25
N GLU A 63 -1.25 -11.74 -12.08
CA GLU A 63 -1.08 -12.25 -13.44
C GLU A 63 -0.27 -13.55 -13.48
N THR A 64 0.45 -13.85 -12.40
CA THR A 64 1.23 -15.08 -12.28
C THR A 64 1.11 -15.66 -10.87
N GLY A 65 1.25 -16.99 -10.76
CA GLY A 65 1.23 -17.67 -9.46
C GLY A 65 2.30 -17.18 -8.48
N ARG A 66 3.44 -16.65 -8.97
CA ARG A 66 4.47 -16.07 -8.09
C ARG A 66 4.01 -14.77 -7.41
N ILE A 67 3.23 -13.95 -8.12
CA ILE A 67 2.65 -12.73 -7.55
C ILE A 67 1.53 -13.12 -6.58
N GLU A 68 0.70 -14.09 -6.95
CA GLU A 68 -0.35 -14.63 -6.07
C GLU A 68 0.23 -15.16 -4.74
N ASP A 69 1.29 -15.97 -4.80
CA ASP A 69 2.01 -16.46 -3.62
C ASP A 69 2.56 -15.31 -2.75
N ALA A 70 3.09 -14.27 -3.37
CA ALA A 70 3.63 -13.11 -2.66
C ALA A 70 2.52 -12.30 -1.97
N VAL A 71 1.38 -12.10 -2.64
CA VAL A 71 0.17 -11.49 -2.06
C VAL A 71 -0.33 -12.32 -0.88
N ASN A 72 -0.51 -13.63 -1.06
CA ASN A 72 -1.03 -14.54 -0.03
C ASN A 72 -0.18 -14.56 1.24
N ARG A 73 1.14 -14.34 1.13
CA ARG A 73 2.02 -14.21 2.30
C ARG A 73 1.75 -12.96 3.14
N LEU A 74 1.19 -11.91 2.54
CA LEU A 74 0.99 -10.60 3.18
C LEU A 74 -0.45 -10.36 3.63
N VAL A 75 -1.43 -10.90 2.91
CA VAL A 75 -2.86 -10.74 3.23
C VAL A 75 -3.17 -11.14 4.67
N GLY A 76 -4.01 -10.33 5.33
CA GLY A 76 -4.44 -10.54 6.71
C GLY A 76 -3.49 -9.95 7.77
N ARG A 77 -2.26 -9.59 7.42
CA ARG A 77 -1.33 -8.91 8.33
C ARG A 77 -1.72 -7.45 8.55
N ASN A 78 -1.29 -6.87 9.67
CA ASN A 78 -1.44 -5.44 9.93
C ASN A 78 -0.40 -4.59 9.15
N CYS A 79 -0.87 -3.50 8.56
CA CYS A 79 -0.02 -2.44 8.06
C CYS A 79 0.43 -1.57 9.24
N THR A 80 1.74 -1.53 9.48
CA THR A 80 2.36 -0.77 10.58
C THR A 80 2.39 0.73 10.33
N ALA A 81 2.17 1.16 9.08
CA ALA A 81 2.06 2.56 8.73
C ALA A 81 0.64 3.10 8.89
N PHE A 82 -0.38 2.24 9.05
CA PHE A 82 -1.77 2.65 9.21
C PHE A 82 -2.01 3.25 10.60
N ASN A 83 -2.48 4.49 10.62
CA ASN A 83 -2.85 5.26 11.81
C ASN A 83 -3.85 6.35 11.41
N GLU A 84 -4.24 7.20 12.36
CA GLU A 84 -5.20 8.29 12.14
C GLU A 84 -4.78 9.29 11.06
N GLN A 85 -3.48 9.53 10.88
CA GLN A 85 -2.95 10.50 9.91
C GLN A 85 -2.91 9.93 8.48
N THR A 86 -2.64 8.63 8.35
CA THR A 86 -2.45 7.97 7.05
C THR A 86 -3.72 7.28 6.54
N ALA A 87 -4.73 7.10 7.39
CA ALA A 87 -5.96 6.38 7.07
C ALA A 87 -6.66 6.92 5.82
N ALA A 88 -6.71 8.25 5.66
CA ALA A 88 -7.31 8.88 4.49
C ALA A 88 -6.59 8.50 3.20
N CYS A 89 -5.26 8.61 3.16
CA CYS A 89 -4.47 8.24 1.98
C CYS A 89 -4.58 6.73 1.65
N PHE A 90 -4.63 5.86 2.66
CA PHE A 90 -4.86 4.42 2.44
C PHE A 90 -6.24 4.16 1.84
N GLY A 91 -7.29 4.83 2.34
CA GLY A 91 -8.65 4.73 1.80
C GLY A 91 -8.74 5.19 0.34
N GLU A 92 -8.04 6.28 0.00
CA GLU A 92 -7.97 6.76 -1.38
C GLU A 92 -7.21 5.79 -2.29
N ASN A 93 -6.06 5.27 -1.85
CA ASN A 93 -5.33 4.24 -2.60
C ASN A 93 -6.19 3.01 -2.85
N GLN A 94 -6.87 2.50 -1.82
CA GLN A 94 -7.76 1.35 -1.95
C GLN A 94 -8.86 1.62 -2.99
N ARG A 95 -9.47 2.81 -2.98
CA ARG A 95 -10.50 3.22 -3.96
C ARG A 95 -9.96 3.30 -5.39
N LEU A 96 -8.72 3.76 -5.55
CA LEU A 96 -8.07 3.90 -6.86
C LEU A 96 -7.59 2.56 -7.43
N MET A 97 -7.16 1.62 -6.57
CA MET A 97 -6.54 0.36 -6.97
C MET A 97 -7.54 -0.79 -7.13
N LEU A 98 -8.64 -0.79 -6.39
CA LEU A 98 -9.66 -1.82 -6.54
C LEU A 98 -10.52 -1.55 -7.78
N PRO A 99 -10.92 -2.61 -8.53
CA PRO A 99 -11.93 -2.48 -9.56
C PRO A 99 -13.18 -1.84 -8.98
N GLN A 100 -13.67 -0.77 -9.60
CA GLN A 100 -14.98 -0.22 -9.28
C GLN A 100 -16.02 -1.31 -9.58
N GLN A 101 -16.74 -1.79 -8.57
CA GLN A 101 -17.87 -2.69 -8.81
C GLN A 101 -18.94 -1.93 -9.62
N PRO A 102 -19.56 -2.57 -10.62
CA PRO A 102 -20.63 -1.96 -11.41
C PRO A 102 -21.87 -1.65 -10.57
#